data_AF-A0A350IDR6-F1
#
_entry.id   AF-A0A350IDR6-F1
#
_cell.length_a   1.000
_cell.length_b   1.000
_cell.length_c   1.000
_cell.angle_alpha   90.00
_cell.angle_beta   90.00
_cell.angle_gamma   90.00
#
_symmetry.space_group_name_H-M   'P 1'
#
loop_
_entity.id
_entity.type
_entity.pdbx_description
1 polymer ?
#
loop_
_entity_poly.entity_id
_entity_poly.type
_entity_poly.pdbx_seq_one_letter_code
_entity_poly.pdbx_strand_id
1 'polypeptide(L)'
;MKESLKVLQECAELQAKKSNDYQNPNSRIKQADYYPRGVASILDIIHAKTLRMFSVLEAMESDPDYNPNFESLEDSGKDLINYASFMVAYMRGGIDGQSEDNDFLNRNKNES
;
A
#
# COMPACT_ATOMS: atom_id res chain seq x y z
N MET A 1 17.45 -17.88 -7.59
CA MET A 1 16.50 -17.29 -6.61
C MET A 1 15.11 -17.80 -6.92
N LYS A 2 14.30 -18.19 -5.92
CA LYS A 2 12.91 -18.62 -6.13
C LYS A 2 12.09 -17.47 -6.72
N GLU A 3 11.11 -17.76 -7.57
CA GLU A 3 10.31 -16.74 -8.26
C GLU A 3 9.62 -15.78 -7.28
N SER A 4 9.05 -16.32 -6.20
CA SER A 4 8.43 -15.52 -5.13
C SER A 4 9.40 -14.54 -4.45
N LEU A 5 10.70 -14.85 -4.38
CA LEU A 5 11.71 -13.93 -3.87
C LEU A 5 12.03 -12.82 -4.88
N LYS A 6 11.99 -13.11 -6.18
CA LYS A 6 12.11 -12.06 -7.21
C LYS A 6 10.94 -11.08 -7.13
N VAL A 7 9.71 -11.57 -6.93
CA VAL A 7 8.53 -10.70 -6.73
C VAL A 7 8.72 -9.77 -5.54
N LEU A 8 9.23 -10.26 -4.40
CA LEU A 8 9.52 -9.40 -3.25
C LEU A 8 10.57 -8.32 -3.58
N GLN A 9 11.62 -8.68 -4.34
CA GLN A 9 12.63 -7.73 -4.80
C GLN A 9 12.02 -6.66 -5.72
N GLU A 10 11.19 -7.05 -6.68
CA GLU A 10 10.48 -6.12 -7.56
C GLU A 10 9.55 -5.19 -6.79
N CYS A 11 8.86 -5.70 -5.77
CA CYS A 11 8.02 -4.90 -4.88
C CYS A 11 8.85 -3.84 -4.15
N ALA A 12 10.00 -4.22 -3.59
CA ALA A 12 10.92 -3.31 -2.92
C ALA A 12 11.45 -2.22 -3.86
N GLU A 13 11.81 -2.58 -5.09
CA GLU A 13 12.27 -1.62 -6.11
C GLU A 13 11.17 -0.66 -6.54
N LEU A 14 9.94 -1.17 -6.74
CA LEU A 14 8.77 -0.35 -7.06
C LEU A 14 8.45 0.62 -5.92
N GLN A 15 8.50 0.14 -4.67
CA GLN A 15 8.30 0.94 -3.47
C GLN A 15 9.35 2.04 -3.37
N ALA A 16 10.63 1.74 -3.62
CA ALA A 16 11.72 2.72 -3.61
C ALA A 16 11.53 3.79 -4.70
N LYS A 17 11.12 3.40 -5.91
CA LYS A 17 10.80 4.34 -7.00
C LYS A 17 9.67 5.29 -6.61
N LYS A 18 8.56 4.75 -6.06
CA LYS A 18 7.41 5.56 -5.58
C LYS A 18 7.77 6.42 -4.37
N SER A 19 8.66 5.96 -3.48
CA SER A 19 9.10 6.69 -2.29
C SER A 19 9.75 8.04 -2.61
N ASN A 20 10.45 8.14 -3.75
CA ASN A 20 11.05 9.39 -4.20
C ASN A 20 9.98 10.48 -4.45
N ASP A 21 8.77 10.10 -4.84
CA ASP A 21 7.66 11.04 -5.04
C ASP A 21 7.08 11.52 -3.71
N TYR A 22 6.97 10.61 -2.73
CA TYR A 22 6.50 10.93 -1.37
C TYR A 22 7.49 11.76 -0.56
N GLN A 23 8.79 11.58 -0.80
CA GLN A 23 9.87 12.29 -0.13
C GLN A 23 10.33 13.53 -0.90
N ASN A 24 9.46 14.12 -1.73
CA ASN A 24 9.78 15.36 -2.42
C ASN A 24 10.09 16.46 -1.38
N PRO A 25 11.34 16.97 -1.32
CA PRO A 25 11.72 17.98 -0.32
C PRO A 25 10.98 19.31 -0.48
N ASN A 26 10.34 19.52 -1.63
CA ASN A 26 9.50 20.68 -1.91
C ASN A 26 8.03 20.46 -1.53
N SER A 27 7.66 19.30 -0.98
CA SER A 27 6.32 18.99 -0.51
C SER A 27 6.26 18.99 1.01
N ARG A 28 5.24 19.67 1.56
CA ARG A 28 4.89 19.56 2.98
C ARG A 28 4.20 18.25 3.32
N ILE A 29 3.64 17.56 2.32
CA ILE A 29 2.89 16.32 2.47
C ILE A 29 3.88 15.17 2.60
N LYS A 30 3.76 14.41 3.67
CA LYS A 30 4.53 13.23 4.03
C LYS A 30 3.73 11.96 3.79
N GLN A 31 4.40 10.81 3.85
CA GLN A 31 3.73 9.54 3.62
C GLN A 31 2.64 9.26 4.67
N ALA A 32 2.87 9.60 5.94
CA ALA A 32 1.88 9.43 7.00
C ALA A 32 0.59 10.24 6.78
N ASP A 33 0.65 11.38 6.07
CA ASP A 33 -0.52 12.24 5.80
C ASP A 33 -1.59 11.55 4.94
N TYR A 34 -1.21 10.51 4.17
CA TYR A 34 -2.15 9.70 3.40
C TYR A 34 -2.95 8.73 4.26
N TYR A 35 -2.60 8.58 5.55
CA TYR A 35 -3.21 7.60 6.46
C TYR A 35 -3.85 8.31 7.68
N PRO A 36 -4.91 9.12 7.48
CA PRO A 36 -5.49 9.93 8.54
C PRO A 36 -6.00 9.11 9.75
N ARG A 37 -6.37 7.84 9.54
CA ARG A 37 -6.78 6.88 10.59
C ARG A 37 -5.72 5.80 10.86
N GLY A 38 -4.46 6.09 10.54
CA GLY A 38 -3.34 5.17 10.63
C GLY A 38 -3.58 3.86 9.89
N VAL A 39 -3.39 2.74 10.59
CA VAL A 39 -3.61 1.39 10.04
C VAL A 39 -4.99 1.21 9.43
N ALA A 40 -6.04 1.84 9.97
CA ALA A 40 -7.39 1.70 9.40
C ALA A 40 -7.46 2.26 7.97
N SER A 41 -6.80 3.39 7.70
CA SER A 41 -6.71 3.94 6.34
C SER A 41 -5.93 3.02 5.40
N ILE A 42 -4.85 2.40 5.88
CA ILE A 42 -4.06 1.45 5.07
C ILE A 42 -4.89 0.19 4.77
N LEU A 43 -5.66 -0.29 5.75
CA LEU A 43 -6.54 -1.44 5.59
C LEU A 43 -7.67 -1.17 4.58
N ASP A 44 -8.24 0.04 4.57
CA ASP A 44 -9.22 0.43 3.55
C ASP A 44 -8.63 0.35 2.14
N ILE A 45 -7.37 0.75 1.96
CA ILE A 45 -6.66 0.66 0.67
C ILE A 45 -6.44 -0.81 0.28
N ILE A 46 -5.97 -1.64 1.21
CA ILE A 46 -5.80 -3.08 1.01
C ILE A 46 -7.13 -3.72 0.59
N HIS A 47 -8.22 -3.36 1.26
CA HIS A 47 -9.56 -3.84 0.93
C HIS A 47 -9.96 -3.43 -0.49
N ALA A 48 -9.80 -2.16 -0.86
CA ALA A 48 -10.10 -1.69 -2.22
C ALA A 48 -9.28 -2.42 -3.29
N LYS A 49 -7.99 -2.67 -3.06
CA LYS A 49 -7.13 -3.45 -3.97
C LYS A 49 -7.55 -4.90 -4.07
N THR A 50 -8.01 -5.49 -2.96
CA THR A 50 -8.53 -6.85 -2.94
C THR A 50 -9.83 -6.96 -3.75
N LEU A 51 -10.76 -6.01 -3.60
CA LEU A 51 -11.98 -5.93 -4.42
C LEU A 51 -11.66 -5.75 -5.91
N ARG A 52 -10.65 -4.94 -6.23
CA ARG A 52 -10.15 -4.78 -7.60
C ARG A 52 -9.68 -6.11 -8.19
N MET A 53 -8.93 -6.91 -7.42
CA MET A 53 -8.49 -8.23 -7.87
C MET A 53 -9.66 -9.18 -8.14
N PHE A 54 -10.66 -9.24 -7.24
CA PHE A 54 -11.87 -10.02 -7.50
C PHE A 54 -12.57 -9.57 -8.79
N SER A 55 -12.74 -8.27 -8.99
CA SER A 55 -13.36 -7.72 -10.20
C SER A 55 -12.61 -8.09 -11.48
N VAL A 56 -11.27 -8.07 -11.48
CA VAL A 56 -10.48 -8.50 -12.67
C VAL A 56 -10.60 -10.00 -12.88
N LEU A 57 -10.46 -10.78 -11.81
CA LEU A 57 -10.50 -12.24 -11.88
C LEU A 57 -11.86 -12.71 -12.44
N GLU A 58 -12.95 -12.22 -11.88
CA GLU A 58 -14.31 -12.56 -12.32
C GLU A 58 -14.55 -12.15 -13.77
N ALA A 59 -14.04 -10.99 -14.20
CA ALA A 59 -14.13 -10.57 -15.60
C ALA A 59 -13.39 -11.55 -16.54
N MET A 60 -12.16 -11.96 -16.18
CA MET A 60 -11.36 -12.93 -16.93
C MET A 60 -12.00 -14.33 -16.95
N GLU A 61 -12.67 -14.73 -15.87
CA GLU A 61 -13.42 -16.00 -15.81
C GLU A 61 -14.67 -15.96 -16.71
N SER A 62 -15.32 -14.80 -16.80
CA SER A 62 -16.55 -14.61 -17.59
C SER A 62 -16.30 -14.41 -19.09
N ASP A 63 -15.17 -13.81 -19.45
CA ASP A 63 -14.80 -13.46 -20.83
C ASP A 63 -13.32 -13.81 -21.06
N PRO A 64 -13.02 -14.91 -21.79
CA PRO A 64 -11.66 -15.33 -22.09
C PRO A 64 -10.83 -14.32 -22.88
N ASP A 65 -11.46 -13.38 -23.59
CA ASP A 65 -10.79 -12.35 -24.38
C ASP A 65 -10.62 -11.04 -23.60
N TYR A 66 -11.13 -10.98 -22.36
CA TYR A 66 -11.00 -9.81 -21.51
C TYR A 66 -9.53 -9.53 -21.16
N ASN A 67 -9.09 -8.32 -21.50
CA ASN A 67 -7.78 -7.81 -21.17
C ASN A 67 -7.94 -6.50 -20.38
N PRO A 68 -7.51 -6.44 -19.10
CA PRO A 68 -7.64 -5.23 -18.31
C PRO A 68 -6.77 -4.10 -18.90
N ASN A 69 -7.37 -2.94 -19.15
CA ASN A 69 -6.68 -1.77 -19.73
C ASN A 69 -5.61 -1.15 -18.79
N PHE A 70 -5.83 -1.27 -17.48
CA PHE A 70 -4.94 -0.75 -16.43
C PHE A 70 -4.97 -1.72 -15.25
N GLU A 71 -3.85 -1.80 -14.51
CA GLU A 71 -3.75 -2.50 -13.22
C GLU A 71 -4.16 -3.99 -13.33
N SER A 72 -3.21 -4.81 -13.78
CA SER A 72 -3.38 -6.25 -13.90
C SER A 72 -3.53 -6.93 -12.53
N LEU A 73 -3.89 -8.23 -12.52
CA LEU A 73 -3.86 -9.04 -11.29
C LEU A 73 -2.46 -9.09 -10.67
N GLU A 74 -1.42 -9.13 -11.48
CA GLU A 74 -0.03 -9.13 -11.02
C GLU A 74 0.34 -7.79 -10.36
N ASP A 75 0.01 -6.67 -11.02
CA ASP A 75 0.26 -5.33 -10.47
C ASP A 75 -0.49 -5.14 -9.15
N SER A 76 -1.75 -5.60 -9.09
CA SER A 76 -2.58 -5.55 -7.89
C SER A 76 -1.98 -6.41 -6.76
N GLY A 77 -1.43 -7.58 -7.08
CA GLY A 77 -0.72 -8.43 -6.13
C GLY A 77 0.53 -7.77 -5.56
N LYS A 78 1.33 -7.09 -6.41
CA LYS A 78 2.50 -6.32 -5.96
C LYS A 78 2.10 -5.12 -5.10
N ASP A 79 1.03 -4.43 -5.46
CA ASP A 79 0.47 -3.34 -4.64
C ASP A 79 0.01 -3.87 -3.27
N LEU A 80 -0.64 -5.03 -3.19
CA LEU A 80 -1.02 -5.65 -1.90
C LEU A 80 0.20 -5.95 -1.02
N ILE A 81 1.28 -6.50 -1.59
CA ILE A 81 2.53 -6.74 -0.86
C ILE A 81 3.08 -5.42 -0.29
N ASN A 82 3.11 -4.36 -1.10
CA ASN A 82 3.60 -3.05 -0.67
C ASN A 82 2.72 -2.40 0.39
N TYR A 83 1.39 -2.40 0.24
CA TYR A 83 0.50 -1.84 1.27
C TYR A 83 0.50 -2.66 2.56
N ALA A 84 0.65 -3.98 2.48
CA ALA A 84 0.85 -4.81 3.67
C ALA A 84 2.19 -4.46 4.37
N SER A 85 3.26 -4.21 3.61
CA SER A 85 4.53 -3.76 4.17
C SER A 85 4.41 -2.38 4.83
N PHE A 86 3.69 -1.44 4.22
CA PHE A 86 3.39 -0.13 4.81
C PHE A 86 2.56 -0.23 6.08
N MET A 87 1.56 -1.11 6.11
CA MET A 87 0.74 -1.33 7.30
C MET A 87 1.61 -1.76 8.49
N VAL A 88 2.49 -2.74 8.27
CA VAL A 88 3.42 -3.23 9.31
C VAL A 88 4.44 -2.14 9.70
N ALA A 89 4.96 -1.37 8.74
CA ALA A 89 5.86 -0.26 9.02
C ALA A 89 5.17 0.85 9.83
N TYR A 90 3.91 1.16 9.54
CA TYR A 90 3.12 2.15 10.28
C TYR A 90 2.92 1.72 11.73
N MET A 91 2.58 0.44 11.97
CA MET A 91 2.48 -0.13 13.32
C MET A 91 3.79 -0.04 14.12
N ARG A 92 4.93 0.04 13.44
CA ARG A 92 6.26 0.18 14.04
C ARG A 92 6.72 1.62 14.23
N GLY A 93 5.94 2.62 13.81
CA GLY A 93 6.35 4.03 13.83
C GLY A 93 7.40 4.36 12.74
N GLY A 94 7.50 3.55 11.69
CA GLY A 94 8.57 3.65 10.68
C GLY A 94 8.19 4.43 9.41
N ILE A 95 7.02 5.06 9.36
CA ILE A 95 6.57 5.84 8.19
C ILE A 95 6.89 7.32 8.40
N ASP A 96 7.49 7.96 7.39
CA ASP A 96 7.83 9.40 7.44
C ASP A 96 6.59 10.27 7.69
N GLY A 97 6.69 11.17 8.67
CA GLY A 97 5.60 12.04 9.12
C GLY A 97 4.74 11.48 10.26
N GLN A 98 4.98 10.26 10.76
CA GLN A 98 4.27 9.77 11.94
C GLN A 98 4.67 10.54 13.20
N SER A 99 3.68 10.84 14.05
CA SER A 99 3.92 11.37 15.39
C SER A 99 4.16 10.23 16.39
N GLU A 100 5.20 10.35 17.22
CA GLU A 100 5.46 9.42 18.32
C GLU A 100 4.37 9.47 19.41
N ASP A 101 3.66 10.60 19.51
CA ASP A 101 2.55 10.79 20.45
C ASP A 101 1.26 10.09 20.00
N ASN A 102 1.19 9.61 18.75
CA ASN A 102 0.01 8.95 18.22
C ASN A 102 0.13 7.41 18.28
N ASP A 103 -1.00 6.73 18.46
CA ASP A 103 -1.10 5.28 18.36
C ASP A 103 -1.19 4.79 16.89
N PHE A 104 -1.30 3.47 16.70
CA PHE A 104 -1.37 2.87 15.36
C PHE A 104 -2.63 3.27 14.55
N LEU A 105 -3.66 3.82 15.22
CA LEU A 105 -4.86 4.37 14.60
C LEU A 105 -4.76 5.89 14.39
N ASN A 106 -3.56 6.45 14.58
CA ASN A 106 -3.27 7.87 14.48
C ASN A 106 -4.04 8.73 15.51
N ARG A 107 -4.34 8.19 16.69
CA ARG A 107 -4.99 8.92 17.79
C ARG A 107 -3.93 9.36 18.79
N ASN A 108 -4.07 10.57 19.34
CA ASN A 108 -3.19 11.04 20.40
C ASN A 108 -3.30 10.11 21.61
N LYS A 109 -2.18 9.54 22.06
CA LYS A 109 -2.12 8.61 23.20
C LYS A 109 -2.51 9.26 24.52
N ASN A 110 -2.39 10.59 24.60
CA ASN A 110 -2.65 11.37 25.80
C ASN A 110 -4.08 11.93 25.85
N GLU A 111 -4.84 11.80 24.76
CA GLU A 111 -6.25 12.19 24.71
C GLU A 111 -7.09 10.94 25.00
N SER A 112 -7.73 10.93 26.18
CA SER A 112 -8.60 9.85 26.67
C SER A 112 -10.03 10.02 26.18
#